data_AF-A0A3M6Q7G2-F1
#
_entry.id   AF-A0A3M6Q7G2-F1
#
_cell.length_a   1.000
_cell.length_b   1.000
_cell.length_c   1.000
_cell.angle_alpha   90.00
_cell.angle_beta   90.00
_cell.angle_gamma   90.00
#
_symmetry.space_group_name_H-M   'P 1'
#
loop_
_entity.id
_entity.type
_entity.pdbx_description
1 polymer ?
#
loop_
_entity_poly.entity_id
_entity_poly.type
_entity_poly.pdbx_seq_one_letter_code
_entity_poly.pdbx_strand_id
1 'polypeptide(L)'
;MPAAYSPCFLPPTCNQVKEAFTMQSTPRQRSVRWLTQTALAAMLALSAQAPASASNDALPPALQSVQELYLAFYQRPGDPAGMLYWADVASRDFRAVLTEFSGAREAGRLYGPINAQTIGSVIDKIYLALFGAAPDAAGRQYYIDNFNNGRFTATDLAYSILKGAQDGVRPDLTAVRNKLIAANRFVRALDPEMDGRNLQATYNADDEITVRAWMVQVTASRLYTSAQVRDFIVNQVAAPGDPIRVGTPTPPQDMAPKLPHTGVTDQQCLQVGTDARVPCNSAQAIALSGAGNQDGMRAHINPMSYSEVPGYDRTECVKDNVTGLIWEGKVNIPGHLRHFELRYTNQGDGSAGDVSEYIQHVVNAKGLCGFHDWRLPTAEELHGLVDYSKSRWKVHINREWFPHTQRERYWTSDAQSRDPSNTAWYINFDDGDVDDDSRSFSYAVRLVRSGR
;
A
#
# COMPACT_ATOMS: atom_id res chain seq x y z
N MET A 1 -27.45 -78.82 -7.41
CA MET A 1 -28.91 -78.84 -7.70
C MET A 1 -29.65 -78.92 -6.37
N PRO A 2 -30.86 -78.33 -6.21
CA PRO A 2 -31.50 -77.20 -6.92
C PRO A 2 -31.24 -75.88 -6.11
N ALA A 3 -31.69 -74.64 -6.39
CA ALA A 3 -32.91 -74.03 -6.96
C ALA A 3 -34.17 -74.22 -6.08
N ALA A 4 -35.11 -73.27 -5.89
CA ALA A 4 -35.22 -71.82 -6.17
C ALA A 4 -36.20 -71.22 -5.09
N TYR A 5 -36.49 -69.91 -4.94
CA TYR A 5 -37.33 -69.04 -5.80
C TYR A 5 -37.43 -67.59 -5.21
N SER A 6 -37.84 -66.61 -6.03
CA SER A 6 -38.40 -65.30 -5.63
C SER A 6 -39.92 -65.27 -5.98
N PRO A 7 -40.79 -64.37 -5.43
CA PRO A 7 -40.77 -62.89 -5.58
C PRO A 7 -41.06 -62.18 -4.21
N CYS A 8 -41.73 -61.01 -3.98
CA CYS A 8 -42.55 -60.11 -4.82
C CYS A 8 -42.76 -58.69 -4.21
N PHE A 9 -42.63 -57.63 -5.04
CA PHE A 9 -43.28 -56.30 -5.01
C PHE A 9 -43.16 -55.30 -3.82
N LEU A 10 -43.43 -54.03 -4.13
CA LEU A 10 -43.45 -52.79 -3.30
C LEU A 10 -44.77 -52.01 -3.62
N PRO A 11 -45.00 -50.79 -3.10
CA PRO A 11 -45.21 -50.31 -1.71
C PRO A 11 -46.68 -49.81 -1.53
N PRO A 12 -47.08 -48.96 -0.53
CA PRO A 12 -46.97 -47.49 -0.73
C PRO A 12 -46.91 -46.54 0.52
N THR A 13 -46.20 -45.41 0.34
CA THR A 13 -46.46 -44.00 0.78
C THR A 13 -47.11 -43.57 2.12
N CYS A 14 -46.52 -42.51 2.72
CA CYS A 14 -47.14 -41.41 3.48
C CYS A 14 -47.79 -41.72 4.86
N ASN A 15 -47.98 -40.76 5.79
CA ASN A 15 -47.93 -39.29 5.70
C ASN A 15 -47.38 -38.61 6.98
N GLN A 16 -47.16 -37.29 6.98
CA GLN A 16 -46.80 -36.50 8.17
C GLN A 16 -48.01 -36.05 9.00
N VAL A 17 -47.81 -35.85 10.31
CA VAL A 17 -48.67 -35.04 11.20
C VAL A 17 -47.77 -34.16 12.11
N LYS A 18 -48.28 -33.00 12.53
CA LYS A 18 -47.55 -31.91 13.19
C LYS A 18 -47.70 -31.88 14.72
N GLU A 19 -46.67 -31.30 15.36
CA GLU A 19 -46.71 -30.34 16.48
C GLU A 19 -47.67 -30.57 17.67
N ALA A 20 -47.11 -30.78 18.88
CA ALA A 20 -47.55 -30.08 20.09
C ALA A 20 -46.44 -30.03 21.18
N PHE A 21 -46.34 -28.86 21.82
CA PHE A 21 -45.39 -28.44 22.86
C PHE A 21 -45.26 -29.34 24.12
N THR A 22 -44.03 -29.43 24.65
CA THR A 22 -43.77 -29.12 26.08
C THR A 22 -42.34 -28.59 26.25
N MET A 23 -42.13 -27.65 27.19
CA MET A 23 -40.81 -27.06 27.47
C MET A 23 -40.10 -27.79 28.62
N GLN A 24 -38.80 -28.08 28.47
CA GLN A 24 -37.83 -28.18 29.57
C GLN A 24 -36.41 -27.89 29.06
N SER A 25 -35.46 -27.63 29.98
CA SER A 25 -34.32 -26.73 29.72
C SER A 25 -32.94 -27.37 29.69
N THR A 26 -32.03 -26.71 28.95
CA THR A 26 -30.53 -26.85 28.95
C THR A 26 -29.93 -28.21 28.50
N PRO A 27 -28.65 -28.24 28.06
CA PRO A 27 -27.91 -27.24 27.27
C PRO A 27 -27.33 -27.84 25.96
N ARG A 28 -27.16 -27.03 24.91
CA ARG A 28 -26.59 -27.50 23.62
C ARG A 28 -25.07 -27.64 23.68
N GLN A 29 -24.55 -28.87 23.76
CA GLN A 29 -23.26 -29.17 23.13
C GLN A 29 -23.41 -29.05 21.61
N ARG A 30 -22.48 -28.36 20.93
CA ARG A 30 -22.37 -28.36 19.47
C ARG A 30 -21.19 -29.21 19.05
N SER A 31 -21.48 -30.30 18.36
CA SER A 31 -20.48 -31.20 17.78
C SER A 31 -19.63 -30.49 16.74
N VAL A 32 -18.31 -30.72 16.78
CA VAL A 32 -17.39 -30.34 15.70
C VAL A 32 -17.77 -31.14 14.46
N ARG A 33 -18.03 -30.46 13.34
CA ARG A 33 -18.12 -31.09 12.02
C ARG A 33 -16.81 -30.84 11.27
N TRP A 34 -16.22 -31.94 10.80
CA TRP A 34 -15.06 -31.90 9.92
C TRP A 34 -15.40 -31.19 8.61
N LEU A 35 -14.53 -30.27 8.17
CA LEU A 35 -14.54 -29.75 6.80
C LEU A 35 -13.48 -30.47 5.99
N THR A 36 -13.93 -31.15 4.94
CA THR A 36 -13.09 -31.75 3.89
C THR A 36 -12.51 -30.66 2.97
N GLN A 37 -11.69 -31.08 2.00
CA GLN A 37 -10.83 -30.22 1.17
C GLN A 37 -11.58 -29.18 0.29
N THR A 38 -12.03 -28.06 0.87
CA THR A 38 -12.41 -26.83 0.16
C THR A 38 -11.94 -25.59 0.91
N ALA A 39 -10.62 -25.46 1.14
CA ALA A 39 -10.01 -24.32 1.85
C ALA A 39 -9.22 -23.37 0.92
N LEU A 40 -9.49 -23.40 -0.39
CA LEU A 40 -8.83 -22.55 -1.40
C LEU A 40 -9.81 -21.53 -2.03
N ALA A 41 -10.82 -21.10 -1.27
CA ALA A 41 -11.89 -20.19 -1.71
C ALA A 41 -12.35 -19.24 -0.59
N ALA A 42 -11.41 -18.76 0.25
CA ALA A 42 -11.69 -17.83 1.36
C ALA A 42 -10.66 -16.69 1.52
N MET A 43 -9.71 -16.54 0.58
CA MET A 43 -8.68 -15.48 0.60
C MET A 43 -9.01 -14.32 -0.36
N LEU A 44 -10.26 -13.81 -0.36
CA LEU A 44 -10.64 -12.70 -1.24
C LEU A 44 -11.84 -11.86 -0.76
N ALA A 45 -11.92 -11.57 0.55
CA ALA A 45 -12.92 -10.67 1.11
C ALA A 45 -12.52 -10.04 2.46
N LEU A 46 -11.60 -9.05 2.48
CA LEU A 46 -11.47 -8.13 3.64
C LEU A 46 -10.93 -6.72 3.30
N SER A 47 -11.27 -6.19 2.13
CA SER A 47 -11.02 -4.80 1.72
C SER A 47 -12.33 -4.00 1.60
N ALA A 48 -13.17 -4.08 2.63
CA ALA A 48 -14.38 -3.28 2.79
C ALA A 48 -14.44 -2.72 4.23
N GLN A 49 -14.96 -1.49 4.37
CA GLN A 49 -15.05 -0.74 5.62
C GLN A 49 -13.75 -0.63 6.45
N ALA A 50 -12.74 0.06 5.89
CA ALA A 50 -11.92 0.95 6.70
C ALA A 50 -12.49 2.39 6.56
N PRO A 51 -12.56 3.22 7.62
CA PRO A 51 -12.97 4.61 7.48
C PRO A 51 -11.94 5.41 6.67
N ALA A 52 -12.40 6.45 5.97
CA ALA A 52 -11.59 7.21 5.00
C ALA A 52 -10.34 7.92 5.58
N SER A 53 -10.18 7.98 6.91
CA SER A 53 -8.96 8.44 7.55
C SER A 53 -7.79 7.44 7.48
N ALA A 54 -8.08 6.13 7.41
CA ALA A 54 -7.07 5.08 7.53
C ALA A 54 -6.10 4.98 6.33
N SER A 55 -6.44 5.55 5.17
CA SER A 55 -5.55 5.58 3.99
C SER A 55 -4.31 6.43 4.21
N ASN A 56 -4.44 7.55 4.92
CA ASN A 56 -3.38 8.55 5.07
C ASN A 56 -2.39 8.16 6.18
N ASP A 57 -2.83 7.34 7.12
CA ASP A 57 -1.98 6.79 8.19
C ASP A 57 -1.20 5.55 7.75
N ALA A 58 -1.52 4.92 6.61
CA ALA A 58 -0.81 3.71 6.17
C ALA A 58 0.68 3.98 5.87
N LEU A 59 1.55 3.02 6.20
CA LEU A 59 2.97 3.07 5.84
C LEU A 59 3.24 2.42 4.47
N PRO A 60 4.40 2.69 3.83
CA PRO A 60 4.85 1.91 2.67
C PRO A 60 4.88 0.40 2.99
N PRO A 61 4.50 -0.50 2.07
CA PRO A 61 4.18 -1.90 2.42
C PRO A 61 5.26 -2.67 3.21
N ALA A 62 6.55 -2.50 2.88
CA ALA A 62 7.63 -3.13 3.63
C ALA A 62 7.71 -2.62 5.09
N LEU A 63 7.66 -1.30 5.27
CA LEU A 63 7.62 -0.65 6.59
C LEU A 63 6.32 -1.00 7.35
N GLN A 64 5.20 -1.20 6.64
CA GLN A 64 3.95 -1.64 7.26
C GLN A 64 4.02 -3.07 7.79
N SER A 65 4.59 -4.02 7.04
CA SER A 65 4.80 -5.40 7.50
C SER A 65 5.78 -5.46 8.68
N VAL A 66 6.82 -4.63 8.66
CA VAL A 66 7.74 -4.47 9.81
C VAL A 66 7.04 -3.86 11.01
N GLN A 67 6.15 -2.86 10.82
CA GLN A 67 5.36 -2.29 11.91
C GLN A 67 4.35 -3.29 12.49
N GLU A 68 3.80 -4.22 11.70
CA GLU A 68 3.04 -5.35 12.24
C GLU A 68 3.91 -6.24 13.13
N LEU A 69 5.17 -6.52 12.77
CA LEU A 69 6.10 -7.30 13.61
C LEU A 69 6.48 -6.58 14.91
N TYR A 70 6.83 -5.29 14.86
CA TYR A 70 7.09 -4.47 16.05
C TYR A 70 5.86 -4.42 16.98
N LEU A 71 4.65 -4.28 16.43
CA LEU A 71 3.43 -4.29 17.23
C LEU A 71 3.13 -5.68 17.83
N ALA A 72 3.27 -6.74 17.05
CA ALA A 72 3.00 -8.11 17.47
C ALA A 72 3.96 -8.60 18.56
N PHE A 73 5.27 -8.39 18.36
CA PHE A 73 6.30 -9.00 19.18
C PHE A 73 6.90 -8.04 20.22
N TYR A 74 7.15 -6.77 19.86
CA TYR A 74 7.70 -5.77 20.79
C TYR A 74 6.65 -4.89 21.49
N GLN A 75 5.38 -5.01 21.08
CA GLN A 75 4.24 -4.32 21.70
C GLN A 75 4.30 -2.78 21.59
N ARG A 76 5.11 -2.25 20.66
CA ARG A 76 5.42 -0.83 20.47
C ARG A 76 5.43 -0.42 18.98
N PRO A 77 5.37 0.88 18.66
CA PRO A 77 5.78 1.39 17.35
C PRO A 77 7.25 1.06 17.09
N GLY A 78 7.62 0.89 15.82
CA GLY A 78 9.02 0.69 15.48
C GLY A 78 9.85 1.96 15.63
N ASP A 79 11.15 1.80 15.85
CA ASP A 79 12.11 2.90 15.74
C ASP A 79 12.47 3.13 14.26
N PRO A 80 12.56 4.37 13.73
CA PRO A 80 12.71 4.61 12.30
C PRO A 80 13.91 3.90 11.65
N ALA A 81 15.07 3.89 12.33
CA ALA A 81 16.28 3.24 11.85
C ALA A 81 16.15 1.72 11.77
N GLY A 82 15.67 1.06 12.84
CA GLY A 82 15.41 -0.37 12.84
C GLY A 82 14.31 -0.76 11.84
N MET A 83 13.28 0.06 11.68
CA MET A 83 12.24 -0.20 10.67
C MET A 83 12.78 -0.21 9.24
N LEU A 84 13.67 0.73 8.89
CA LEU A 84 14.32 0.77 7.58
C LEU A 84 15.26 -0.44 7.37
N TYR A 85 16.05 -0.80 8.39
CA TYR A 85 16.89 -1.98 8.37
C TYR A 85 16.09 -3.26 8.15
N TRP A 86 15.06 -3.51 8.97
CA TRP A 86 14.23 -4.70 8.85
C TRP A 86 13.40 -4.71 7.56
N ALA A 87 13.08 -3.55 6.96
CA ALA A 87 12.40 -3.47 5.67
C ALA A 87 13.31 -3.89 4.49
N ASP A 88 14.61 -3.60 4.55
CA ASP A 88 15.59 -4.14 3.57
C ASP A 88 15.74 -5.66 3.74
N VAL A 89 15.97 -6.16 4.96
CA VAL A 89 16.08 -7.61 5.24
C VAL A 89 14.81 -8.34 4.80
N ALA A 90 13.62 -7.83 5.15
CA ALA A 90 12.32 -8.37 4.75
C ALA A 90 12.11 -8.41 3.22
N SER A 91 12.75 -7.52 2.47
CA SER A 91 12.68 -7.51 1.01
C SER A 91 13.51 -8.61 0.33
N ARG A 92 14.39 -9.27 1.09
CA ARG A 92 15.28 -10.34 0.64
C ARG A 92 14.82 -11.70 1.17
N ASP A 93 14.59 -11.80 2.49
CA ASP A 93 13.90 -12.92 3.13
C ASP A 93 13.15 -12.45 4.39
N PHE A 94 11.82 -12.57 4.35
CA PHE A 94 10.97 -12.27 5.51
C PHE A 94 11.15 -13.28 6.65
N ARG A 95 11.60 -14.52 6.39
CA ARG A 95 11.81 -15.54 7.42
C ARG A 95 13.10 -15.34 8.23
N ALA A 96 14.15 -14.78 7.61
CA ALA A 96 15.34 -14.31 8.30
C ALA A 96 14.97 -13.30 9.41
N VAL A 97 14.12 -12.30 9.09
CA VAL A 97 13.63 -11.31 10.06
C VAL A 97 13.01 -12.01 11.28
N LEU A 98 12.05 -12.92 11.07
CA LEU A 98 11.35 -13.62 12.18
C LEU A 98 12.30 -14.34 13.15
N THR A 99 13.44 -14.82 12.64
CA THR A 99 14.47 -15.49 13.45
C THR A 99 15.26 -14.48 14.27
N GLU A 100 15.85 -13.48 13.63
CA GLU A 100 16.74 -12.50 14.28
C GLU A 100 16.00 -11.55 15.24
N PHE A 101 14.75 -11.17 14.91
CA PHE A 101 13.89 -10.32 15.74
C PHE A 101 13.66 -10.94 17.15
N SER A 102 13.65 -12.27 17.26
CA SER A 102 13.49 -12.96 18.55
C SER A 102 14.73 -12.90 19.45
N GLY A 103 15.92 -12.68 18.87
CA GLY A 103 17.21 -12.72 19.56
C GLY A 103 17.70 -11.38 20.12
N ALA A 104 16.98 -10.27 19.89
CA ALA A 104 17.41 -8.96 20.33
C ALA A 104 17.38 -8.79 21.86
N ARG A 105 18.24 -7.91 22.39
CA ARG A 105 18.29 -7.56 23.83
C ARG A 105 16.93 -7.09 24.37
N GLU A 106 16.13 -6.44 23.53
CA GLU A 106 14.77 -6.00 23.85
C GLU A 106 13.83 -7.17 24.19
N ALA A 107 13.86 -8.25 23.40
CA ALA A 107 13.02 -9.43 23.61
C ALA A 107 13.29 -10.06 24.99
N GLY A 108 14.56 -10.17 25.37
CA GLY A 108 14.98 -10.63 26.69
C GLY A 108 14.50 -9.75 27.85
N ARG A 109 14.44 -8.42 27.65
CA ARG A 109 13.86 -7.48 28.64
C ARG A 109 12.34 -7.61 28.76
N LEU A 110 11.63 -7.79 27.64
CA LEU A 110 10.16 -7.84 27.58
C LEU A 110 9.60 -9.19 28.05
N TYR A 111 10.24 -10.29 27.66
CA TYR A 111 9.73 -11.65 27.88
C TYR A 111 10.49 -12.44 28.95
N GLY A 112 11.77 -12.16 29.17
CA GLY A 112 12.70 -13.07 29.85
C GLY A 112 13.21 -14.15 28.90
N PRO A 113 13.72 -15.28 29.41
CA PRO A 113 14.08 -16.44 28.59
C PRO A 113 12.84 -16.97 27.84
N ILE A 114 12.97 -17.27 26.54
CA ILE A 114 11.89 -17.81 25.72
C ILE A 114 12.19 -19.29 25.43
N ASN A 115 11.43 -20.19 26.04
CA ASN A 115 11.59 -21.65 25.92
C ASN A 115 10.26 -22.38 26.20
N ALA A 116 10.26 -23.71 26.12
CA ALA A 116 9.07 -24.54 26.31
C ALA A 116 8.34 -24.34 27.66
N GLN A 117 9.05 -23.88 28.70
CA GLN A 117 8.49 -23.61 30.02
C GLN A 117 7.89 -22.19 30.13
N THR A 118 8.45 -21.21 29.42
CA THR A 118 8.02 -19.79 29.49
C THR A 118 7.10 -19.35 28.37
N ILE A 119 7.04 -20.06 27.24
CA ILE A 119 6.33 -19.64 26.02
C ILE A 119 4.84 -19.33 26.26
N GLY A 120 4.18 -20.02 27.19
CA GLY A 120 2.81 -19.68 27.59
C GLY A 120 2.66 -18.24 28.10
N SER A 121 3.61 -17.75 28.90
CA SER A 121 3.63 -16.37 29.40
C SER A 121 3.95 -15.35 28.30
N VAL A 122 4.73 -15.74 27.28
CA VAL A 122 4.97 -14.94 26.07
C VAL A 122 3.66 -14.75 25.29
N ILE A 123 2.92 -15.83 25.06
CA ILE A 123 1.60 -15.82 24.41
C ILE A 123 0.61 -14.95 25.20
N ASP A 124 0.53 -15.12 26.52
CA ASP A 124 -0.37 -14.33 27.38
C ASP A 124 -0.07 -12.81 27.31
N LYS A 125 1.22 -12.43 27.31
CA LYS A 125 1.66 -11.04 27.13
C LYS A 125 1.28 -10.48 25.75
N ILE A 126 1.48 -11.24 24.67
CA ILE A 126 1.13 -10.81 23.30
C ILE A 126 -0.38 -10.57 23.17
N TYR A 127 -1.20 -11.51 23.65
CA TYR A 127 -2.66 -11.38 23.65
C TYR A 127 -3.13 -10.16 24.46
N LEU A 128 -2.57 -9.94 25.66
CA LEU A 128 -2.89 -8.78 26.48
C LEU A 128 -2.51 -7.46 25.80
N ALA A 129 -1.36 -7.41 25.12
CA ALA A 129 -0.89 -6.21 24.43
C ALA A 129 -1.69 -5.87 23.16
N LEU A 130 -2.08 -6.88 22.38
CA LEU A 130 -2.83 -6.71 21.13
C LEU A 130 -4.33 -6.49 21.34
N PHE A 131 -4.93 -7.20 22.30
CA PHE A 131 -6.39 -7.25 22.47
C PHE A 131 -6.90 -6.73 23.82
N GLY A 132 -6.03 -6.51 24.81
CA GLY A 132 -6.43 -6.15 26.17
C GLY A 132 -7.06 -7.30 26.95
N ALA A 133 -6.95 -8.54 26.46
CA ALA A 133 -7.58 -9.73 27.04
C ALA A 133 -6.70 -10.97 26.87
N ALA A 134 -6.87 -11.94 27.78
CA ALA A 134 -6.20 -13.24 27.71
C ALA A 134 -6.68 -14.08 26.51
N PRO A 135 -5.84 -15.02 26.02
CA PRO A 135 -6.28 -16.06 25.09
C PRO A 135 -7.28 -17.01 25.75
N ASP A 136 -8.06 -17.72 24.94
CA ASP A 136 -8.77 -18.90 25.41
C ASP A 136 -7.78 -20.08 25.62
N ALA A 137 -8.18 -21.08 26.40
CA ALA A 137 -7.30 -22.19 26.74
C ALA A 137 -6.89 -23.05 25.53
N ALA A 138 -7.73 -23.20 24.51
CA ALA A 138 -7.44 -24.02 23.34
C ALA A 138 -6.53 -23.28 22.34
N GLY A 139 -6.82 -22.00 22.06
CA GLY A 139 -5.96 -21.14 21.26
C GLY A 139 -4.57 -20.98 21.88
N ARG A 140 -4.50 -20.80 23.21
CA ARG A 140 -3.22 -20.76 23.95
C ARG A 140 -2.44 -22.07 23.80
N GLN A 141 -3.08 -23.22 24.00
CA GLN A 141 -2.39 -24.52 23.89
C GLN A 141 -1.92 -24.79 22.46
N TYR A 142 -2.70 -24.44 21.44
CA TYR A 142 -2.31 -24.57 20.04
C TYR A 142 -0.98 -23.86 19.72
N TYR A 143 -0.77 -22.64 20.22
CA TYR A 143 0.50 -21.93 20.01
C TYR A 143 1.66 -22.52 20.81
N ILE A 144 1.42 -23.01 22.03
CA ILE A 144 2.42 -23.74 22.84
C ILE A 144 2.87 -25.01 22.10
N ASP A 145 1.93 -25.79 21.57
CA ASP A 145 2.22 -27.05 20.88
C ASP A 145 2.97 -26.81 19.57
N ASN A 146 2.62 -25.79 18.78
CA ASN A 146 3.35 -25.48 17.55
C ASN A 146 4.76 -24.92 17.83
N PHE A 147 4.97 -24.18 18.91
CA PHE A 147 6.32 -23.77 19.33
C PHE A 147 7.16 -24.97 19.79
N ASN A 148 6.61 -25.81 20.67
CA ASN A 148 7.32 -26.99 21.20
C ASN A 148 7.66 -28.03 20.12
N ASN A 149 6.84 -28.14 19.06
CA ASN A 149 7.12 -28.98 17.89
C ASN A 149 7.98 -28.28 16.80
N GLY A 150 8.57 -27.12 17.10
CA GLY A 150 9.46 -26.39 16.18
C GLY A 150 8.80 -25.83 14.91
N ARG A 151 7.46 -25.71 14.88
CA ARG A 151 6.71 -25.18 13.74
C ARG A 151 6.63 -23.66 13.73
N PHE A 152 6.68 -23.03 14.90
CA PHE A 152 6.71 -21.58 15.07
C PHE A 152 7.88 -21.16 15.96
N THR A 153 8.61 -20.11 15.56
CA THR A 153 9.38 -19.28 16.51
C THR A 153 8.42 -18.43 17.36
N ALA A 154 8.97 -17.75 18.36
CA ALA A 154 8.20 -16.79 19.15
C ALA A 154 7.74 -15.56 18.34
N THR A 155 8.39 -15.26 17.21
CA THR A 155 7.97 -14.20 16.28
C THR A 155 6.94 -14.70 15.25
N ASP A 156 7.08 -15.95 14.74
CA ASP A 156 6.06 -16.57 13.88
C ASP A 156 4.70 -16.61 14.61
N LEU A 157 4.68 -17.03 15.89
CA LEU A 157 3.43 -17.08 16.66
C LEU A 157 2.87 -15.68 16.95
N ALA A 158 3.73 -14.69 17.23
CA ALA A 158 3.27 -13.33 17.50
C ALA A 158 2.60 -12.72 16.26
N TYR A 159 3.24 -12.88 15.09
CA TYR A 159 2.67 -12.45 13.82
C TYR A 159 1.38 -13.22 13.49
N SER A 160 1.36 -14.55 13.70
CA SER A 160 0.15 -15.38 13.51
C SER A 160 -1.01 -14.93 14.41
N ILE A 161 -0.76 -14.54 15.66
CA ILE A 161 -1.79 -13.99 16.56
C ILE A 161 -2.32 -12.66 16.02
N LEU A 162 -1.46 -11.76 15.57
CA LEU A 162 -1.88 -10.47 14.99
C LEU A 162 -2.70 -10.66 13.71
N LYS A 163 -2.25 -11.49 12.76
CA LYS A 163 -2.97 -11.75 11.50
C LYS A 163 -4.22 -12.63 11.69
N GLY A 164 -4.30 -13.38 12.79
CA GLY A 164 -5.46 -14.16 13.20
C GLY A 164 -6.55 -13.36 13.92
N ALA A 165 -6.35 -12.05 14.16
CA ALA A 165 -7.33 -11.19 14.80
C ALA A 165 -8.64 -11.08 13.99
N GLN A 166 -9.78 -11.25 14.66
CA GLN A 166 -11.12 -11.18 14.07
C GLN A 166 -12.05 -10.38 14.98
N ASP A 167 -12.97 -9.62 14.40
CA ASP A 167 -14.07 -9.01 15.16
C ASP A 167 -15.20 -10.03 15.32
N GLY A 168 -15.57 -10.33 16.58
CA GLY A 168 -16.56 -11.35 16.93
C GLY A 168 -17.25 -11.02 18.24
N VAL A 169 -17.15 -11.91 19.24
CA VAL A 169 -17.61 -11.61 20.62
C VAL A 169 -16.77 -10.50 21.27
N ARG A 170 -15.51 -10.35 20.85
CA ARG A 170 -14.65 -9.21 21.15
C ARG A 170 -14.23 -8.51 19.85
N PRO A 171 -13.99 -7.19 19.85
CA PRO A 171 -13.54 -6.43 18.70
C PRO A 171 -12.00 -6.51 18.52
N ASP A 172 -11.47 -7.74 18.47
CA ASP A 172 -10.02 -7.99 18.56
C ASP A 172 -9.28 -7.50 17.30
N LEU A 173 -9.90 -7.56 16.11
CA LEU A 173 -9.35 -7.00 14.87
C LEU A 173 -9.40 -5.46 14.85
N THR A 174 -10.49 -4.86 15.34
CA THR A 174 -10.61 -3.40 15.44
C THR A 174 -9.63 -2.82 16.47
N ALA A 175 -9.32 -3.55 17.56
CA ALA A 175 -8.25 -3.18 18.49
C ALA A 175 -6.87 -3.17 17.81
N VAL A 176 -6.52 -4.21 17.05
CA VAL A 176 -5.26 -4.28 16.28
C VAL A 176 -5.17 -3.19 15.22
N ARG A 177 -6.26 -2.92 14.47
CA ARG A 177 -6.32 -1.82 13.49
C ARG A 177 -6.04 -0.45 14.13
N ASN A 178 -6.67 -0.15 15.27
CA ASN A 178 -6.42 1.10 15.98
C ASN A 178 -4.97 1.20 16.50
N LYS A 179 -4.40 0.10 17.00
CA LYS A 179 -2.98 0.04 17.40
C LYS A 179 -2.03 0.27 16.22
N LEU A 180 -2.27 -0.34 15.05
CA LEU A 180 -1.47 -0.09 13.85
C LEU A 180 -1.56 1.37 13.40
N ILE A 181 -2.75 1.98 13.38
CA ILE A 181 -2.91 3.40 13.02
C ILE A 181 -2.17 4.30 14.02
N ALA A 182 -2.28 4.04 15.32
CA ALA A 182 -1.57 4.80 16.36
C ALA A 182 -0.05 4.66 16.23
N ALA A 183 0.46 3.45 15.97
CA ALA A 183 1.88 3.19 15.76
C ALA A 183 2.41 3.86 14.48
N ASN A 184 1.70 3.74 13.36
CA ASN A 184 2.07 4.41 12.11
C ASN A 184 2.13 5.94 12.29
N ARG A 185 1.15 6.54 12.98
CA ARG A 185 1.13 7.97 13.34
C ARG A 185 2.32 8.37 14.21
N PHE A 186 2.74 7.50 15.12
CA PHE A 186 3.88 7.72 16.00
C PHE A 186 5.19 7.76 15.20
N VAL A 187 5.43 6.76 14.34
CA VAL A 187 6.64 6.73 13.50
C VAL A 187 6.67 7.91 12.52
N ARG A 188 5.55 8.24 11.87
CA ARG A 188 5.45 9.44 10.99
C ARG A 188 5.63 10.77 11.73
N ALA A 189 5.44 10.81 13.05
CA ALA A 189 5.69 11.99 13.86
C ALA A 189 7.15 12.09 14.33
N LEU A 190 7.89 10.97 14.37
CA LEU A 190 9.35 10.92 14.57
C LEU A 190 10.11 11.15 13.26
N ASP A 191 9.65 10.56 12.16
CA ASP A 191 10.29 10.58 10.84
C ASP A 191 9.23 10.86 9.77
N PRO A 192 8.97 12.14 9.44
CA PRO A 192 7.98 12.51 8.43
C PRO A 192 8.35 12.07 7.01
N GLU A 193 9.65 12.00 6.71
CA GLU A 193 10.18 11.60 5.40
C GLU A 193 10.25 10.07 5.25
N MET A 194 10.24 9.34 6.37
CA MET A 194 10.45 7.88 6.47
C MET A 194 11.80 7.44 5.88
N ASP A 195 12.86 8.25 6.03
CA ASP A 195 14.21 7.99 5.49
C ASP A 195 15.33 7.84 6.54
N GLY A 196 14.98 7.92 7.83
CA GLY A 196 15.90 7.76 8.97
C GLY A 196 16.76 9.00 9.26
N ARG A 197 16.47 10.14 8.62
CA ARG A 197 17.19 11.41 8.79
C ARG A 197 16.26 12.48 9.35
N ASN A 198 16.82 13.62 9.75
CA ASN A 198 16.06 14.79 10.23
C ASN A 198 15.03 14.45 11.33
N LEU A 199 15.32 13.45 12.18
CA LEU A 199 14.38 12.91 13.15
C LEU A 199 13.84 14.02 14.06
N GLN A 200 12.52 14.06 14.18
CA GLN A 200 11.80 15.10 14.89
C GLN A 200 11.91 14.93 16.41
N ALA A 201 12.03 13.68 16.87
CA ALA A 201 12.40 13.36 18.24
C ALA A 201 13.32 12.14 18.30
N THR A 202 14.14 12.10 19.34
CA THR A 202 14.91 10.95 19.75
C THR A 202 13.93 9.88 20.26
N TYR A 203 14.09 8.64 19.82
CA TYR A 203 13.32 7.49 20.30
C TYR A 203 14.23 6.27 20.41
N ASN A 204 14.36 5.71 21.62
CA ASN A 204 15.42 4.78 21.97
C ASN A 204 14.97 3.71 23.00
N ALA A 205 15.94 2.97 23.56
CA ALA A 205 15.72 1.87 24.48
C ALA A 205 15.05 2.27 25.82
N ASP A 206 15.29 3.50 26.29
CA ASP A 206 14.74 3.98 27.57
C ASP A 206 13.24 4.31 27.45
N ASP A 207 12.82 4.76 26.27
CA ASP A 207 11.43 5.14 25.97
C ASP A 207 10.49 3.92 25.81
N GLU A 208 11.05 2.74 25.55
CA GLU A 208 10.27 1.54 25.19
C GLU A 208 9.16 1.21 26.21
N ILE A 209 9.42 1.43 27.51
CA ILE A 209 8.46 1.13 28.58
C ILE A 209 7.29 2.13 28.53
N THR A 210 7.59 3.42 28.45
CA THR A 210 6.59 4.50 28.34
C THR A 210 5.72 4.34 27.10
N VAL A 211 6.33 4.01 25.96
CA VAL A 211 5.61 3.84 24.70
C VAL A 211 4.78 2.55 24.68
N ARG A 212 5.23 1.43 25.26
CA ARG A 212 4.37 0.24 25.45
C ARG A 212 3.18 0.54 26.37
N ALA A 213 3.39 1.26 27.47
CA ALA A 213 2.31 1.64 28.39
C ALA A 213 1.25 2.52 27.69
N TRP A 214 1.67 3.41 26.79
CA TRP A 214 0.76 4.18 25.93
C TRP A 214 0.05 3.29 24.90
N MET A 215 0.73 2.33 24.26
CA MET A 215 0.11 1.41 23.30
C MET A 215 -0.96 0.50 23.92
N VAL A 216 -0.87 0.19 25.22
CA VAL A 216 -1.94 -0.51 25.96
C VAL A 216 -3.22 0.35 26.07
N GLN A 217 -3.11 1.68 26.09
CA GLN A 217 -4.26 2.60 26.12
C GLN A 217 -5.02 2.66 24.78
N VAL A 218 -4.43 2.19 23.68
CA VAL A 218 -5.09 2.08 22.38
C VAL A 218 -5.95 0.80 22.36
N THR A 219 -7.23 0.94 22.08
CA THR A 219 -8.22 -0.15 22.11
C THR A 219 -9.18 -0.04 20.92
N ALA A 220 -10.09 -1.00 20.75
CA ALA A 220 -11.14 -0.92 19.73
C ALA A 220 -12.03 0.34 19.85
N SER A 221 -12.20 0.88 21.07
CA SER A 221 -12.98 2.09 21.35
C SER A 221 -12.15 3.37 21.50
N ARG A 222 -10.81 3.28 21.45
CA ARG A 222 -9.91 4.42 21.67
C ARG A 222 -8.73 4.44 20.69
N LEU A 223 -8.77 5.41 19.79
CA LEU A 223 -7.73 5.72 18.81
C LEU A 223 -7.27 7.18 18.99
N TYR A 224 -5.98 7.41 19.20
CA TYR A 224 -5.42 8.76 19.31
C TYR A 224 -5.27 9.42 17.94
N THR A 225 -5.65 10.71 17.82
CA THR A 225 -5.42 11.51 16.61
C THR A 225 -3.94 11.85 16.43
N SER A 226 -3.49 12.18 15.22
CA SER A 226 -2.07 12.50 14.95
C SER A 226 -1.54 13.68 15.78
N ALA A 227 -2.41 14.62 16.18
CA ALA A 227 -2.09 15.65 17.15
C ALA A 227 -1.82 15.06 18.54
N GLN A 228 -2.74 14.24 19.07
CA GLN A 228 -2.57 13.58 20.38
C GLN A 228 -1.35 12.63 20.42
N VAL A 229 -0.99 12.03 19.29
CA VAL A 229 0.23 11.21 19.16
C VAL A 229 1.48 12.11 19.22
N ARG A 230 1.50 13.24 18.53
CA ARG A 230 2.58 14.24 18.62
C ARG A 230 2.70 14.81 20.04
N ASP A 231 1.58 15.16 20.67
CA ASP A 231 1.55 15.67 22.04
C ASP A 231 2.07 14.63 23.04
N PHE A 232 1.78 13.34 22.84
CA PHE A 232 2.40 12.26 23.62
C PHE A 232 3.92 12.22 23.43
N ILE A 233 4.42 12.25 22.19
CA ILE A 233 5.87 12.26 21.91
C ILE A 233 6.54 13.46 22.58
N VAL A 234 6.05 14.68 22.35
CA VAL A 234 6.64 15.93 22.89
C VAL A 234 6.71 15.92 24.42
N ASN A 235 5.72 15.34 25.11
CA ASN A 235 5.64 15.39 26.57
C ASN A 235 6.25 14.15 27.27
N GLN A 236 6.47 13.03 26.59
CA GLN A 236 6.79 11.73 27.23
C GLN A 236 7.89 10.91 26.53
N VAL A 237 8.44 11.36 25.40
CA VAL A 237 9.47 10.65 24.62
C VAL A 237 10.59 11.60 24.18
N ALA A 238 10.24 12.81 23.74
CA ALA A 238 11.21 13.76 23.21
C ALA A 238 12.25 14.21 24.25
N ALA A 239 13.52 14.14 23.86
CA ALA A 239 14.66 14.57 24.65
C ALA A 239 14.82 16.11 24.62
N PRO A 240 15.45 16.72 25.64
CA PRO A 240 15.74 18.16 25.64
C PRO A 240 16.62 18.58 24.46
N GLY A 241 16.03 19.29 23.49
CA GLY A 241 16.70 19.75 22.27
C GLY A 241 16.13 19.15 20.98
N ASP A 242 15.27 18.12 21.07
CA ASP A 242 14.55 17.59 19.91
C ASP A 242 13.69 18.67 19.22
N PRO A 243 13.63 18.72 17.87
CA PRO A 243 12.96 19.80 17.16
C PRO A 243 11.42 19.71 17.13
N ILE A 244 10.81 18.58 17.53
CA ILE A 244 9.34 18.41 17.59
C ILE A 244 8.67 19.40 18.57
N ARG A 245 7.48 19.91 18.22
CA ARG A 245 6.75 20.91 19.02
C ARG A 245 5.25 20.63 19.07
N VAL A 246 4.61 21.09 20.14
CA VAL A 246 3.15 21.09 20.30
C VAL A 246 2.49 21.98 19.26
N GLY A 247 1.31 21.58 18.77
CA GLY A 247 0.34 22.51 18.16
C GLY A 247 0.51 22.88 16.69
N THR A 248 1.69 22.73 16.08
CA THR A 248 1.83 22.87 14.62
C THR A 248 1.51 21.55 13.91
N PRO A 249 0.52 21.50 12.99
CA PRO A 249 0.48 20.46 11.98
C PRO A 249 1.60 20.78 10.99
N THR A 250 2.69 20.00 11.02
CA THR A 250 3.53 19.87 9.83
C THR A 250 2.58 19.49 8.67
N PRO A 251 2.55 20.24 7.56
CA PRO A 251 1.89 19.76 6.36
C PRO A 251 2.47 18.41 5.96
N PRO A 252 1.79 17.61 5.11
CA PRO A 252 2.47 16.54 4.39
C PRO A 252 3.66 17.19 3.65
N GLN A 253 4.87 16.97 4.15
CA GLN A 253 6.08 17.32 3.42
C GLN A 253 6.11 16.33 2.26
N ASP A 254 5.93 16.87 1.05
CA ASP A 254 5.93 16.07 -0.16
C ASP A 254 7.25 15.27 -0.22
N MET A 255 7.18 14.00 -0.57
CA MET A 255 8.36 13.10 -0.54
C MET A 255 9.27 13.39 -1.74
N ALA A 256 9.83 14.59 -1.78
CA ALA A 256 10.69 15.09 -2.85
C ALA A 256 11.92 14.19 -2.97
N PRO A 257 12.05 13.36 -4.03
CA PRO A 257 13.06 12.32 -4.08
C PRO A 257 14.46 12.94 -4.07
N LYS A 258 15.29 12.51 -3.10
CA LYS A 258 16.66 12.96 -2.88
C LYS A 258 17.61 12.40 -3.96
N LEU A 259 17.53 12.95 -5.17
CA LEU A 259 18.64 12.88 -6.13
C LEU A 259 19.84 13.66 -5.57
N PRO A 260 21.08 13.22 -5.85
CA PRO A 260 22.29 13.92 -5.38
C PRO A 260 22.41 15.29 -6.05
N HIS A 261 22.04 16.34 -5.33
CA HIS A 261 22.22 17.72 -5.78
C HIS A 261 23.70 18.09 -5.86
N THR A 262 24.09 18.80 -6.91
CA THR A 262 25.48 19.17 -7.28
C THR A 262 26.09 20.26 -6.38
N GLY A 263 25.62 20.37 -5.14
CA GLY A 263 25.86 21.51 -4.25
C GLY A 263 25.34 22.85 -4.80
N VAL A 264 24.57 22.84 -5.89
CA VAL A 264 23.86 24.01 -6.43
C VAL A 264 22.68 24.32 -5.52
N THR A 265 22.51 25.60 -5.16
CA THR A 265 21.26 26.11 -4.59
C THR A 265 20.38 26.70 -5.71
N ASP A 266 19.11 26.88 -5.40
CA ASP A 266 18.11 27.61 -6.20
C ASP A 266 18.52 29.02 -6.65
N GLN A 267 19.57 29.59 -6.04
CA GLN A 267 20.09 30.92 -6.34
C GLN A 267 21.38 30.91 -7.19
N GLN A 268 21.98 29.74 -7.46
CA GLN A 268 23.31 29.59 -8.06
C GLN A 268 23.27 29.00 -9.48
N CYS A 269 23.16 29.87 -10.49
CA CYS A 269 23.20 29.49 -11.90
C CYS A 269 24.61 29.51 -12.48
N LEU A 270 24.88 28.68 -13.49
CA LEU A 270 26.05 28.81 -14.34
C LEU A 270 25.94 30.08 -15.20
N GLN A 271 27.07 30.76 -15.37
CA GLN A 271 27.23 31.85 -16.32
C GLN A 271 27.43 31.30 -17.74
N VAL A 272 26.83 31.94 -18.75
CA VAL A 272 27.04 31.60 -20.16
C VAL A 272 28.53 31.48 -20.50
N GLY A 273 28.93 30.30 -21.00
CA GLY A 273 30.30 29.99 -21.43
C GLY A 273 31.30 29.67 -20.31
N THR A 274 30.89 29.50 -19.05
CA THR A 274 31.81 29.14 -17.94
C THR A 274 31.17 28.21 -16.90
N ASP A 275 31.98 27.46 -16.16
CA ASP A 275 31.55 26.69 -14.98
C ASP A 275 31.33 27.58 -13.73
N ALA A 276 31.39 28.91 -13.87
CA ALA A 276 31.31 29.84 -12.76
C ALA A 276 29.86 30.06 -12.32
N ARG A 277 29.63 30.05 -11.00
CA ARG A 277 28.30 30.25 -10.41
C ARG A 277 28.02 31.72 -10.14
N VAL A 278 26.85 32.19 -10.59
CA VAL A 278 26.32 33.55 -10.51
C VAL A 278 24.86 33.52 -10.03
N PRO A 279 24.28 34.64 -9.56
CA PRO A 279 22.86 34.71 -9.23
C PRO A 279 21.98 34.30 -10.42
N CYS A 280 20.91 33.52 -10.19
CA CYS A 280 20.01 33.06 -11.26
C CYS A 280 19.18 34.16 -11.95
N ASN A 281 19.13 35.36 -11.38
CA ASN A 281 18.58 36.56 -11.99
C ASN A 281 19.63 37.45 -12.69
N SER A 282 20.89 37.01 -12.77
CA SER A 282 21.94 37.72 -13.49
C SER A 282 21.74 37.63 -15.01
N ALA A 283 22.13 38.68 -15.74
CA ALA A 283 22.06 38.70 -17.19
C ALA A 283 22.83 37.54 -17.84
N GLN A 284 23.91 37.08 -17.21
CA GLN A 284 24.77 35.97 -17.64
C GLN A 284 24.10 34.59 -17.50
N ALA A 285 23.30 34.38 -16.45
CA ALA A 285 22.49 33.17 -16.29
C ALA A 285 21.29 33.18 -17.24
N ILE A 286 20.60 34.33 -17.33
CA ILE A 286 19.46 34.53 -18.23
C ILE A 286 19.87 34.33 -19.70
N ALA A 287 21.08 34.76 -20.08
CA ALA A 287 21.62 34.56 -21.43
C ALA A 287 22.01 33.11 -21.76
N LEU A 288 22.17 32.22 -20.77
CA LEU A 288 22.46 30.80 -21.00
C LEU A 288 21.19 29.98 -21.24
N SER A 289 20.11 30.27 -20.51
CA SER A 289 18.94 29.37 -20.39
C SER A 289 17.57 30.08 -20.31
N GLY A 290 17.54 31.40 -20.18
CA GLY A 290 16.39 32.12 -19.63
C GLY A 290 16.38 32.12 -18.09
N ALA A 291 15.55 32.99 -17.50
CA ALA A 291 15.50 33.21 -16.06
C ALA A 291 14.95 32.00 -15.30
N GLY A 292 15.75 31.45 -14.37
CA GLY A 292 15.35 30.32 -13.51
C GLY A 292 15.40 28.93 -14.16
N ASN A 293 15.83 28.82 -15.43
CA ASN A 293 15.64 27.63 -16.26
C ASN A 293 16.90 26.75 -16.41
N GLN A 294 17.71 26.57 -15.36
CA GLN A 294 18.89 25.69 -15.41
C GLN A 294 18.63 24.36 -14.69
N ASP A 295 19.39 23.34 -15.05
CA ASP A 295 19.08 21.95 -14.73
C ASP A 295 19.14 21.64 -13.23
N GLY A 296 18.17 20.88 -12.75
CA GLY A 296 18.05 20.48 -11.36
C GLY A 296 17.60 21.55 -10.36
N MET A 297 17.25 22.78 -10.80
CA MET A 297 16.88 23.87 -9.89
C MET A 297 15.47 23.71 -9.31
N ARG A 298 15.41 23.23 -8.05
CA ARG A 298 14.16 22.74 -7.44
C ARG A 298 13.16 23.81 -6.97
N ALA A 299 13.51 25.10 -6.94
CA ALA A 299 12.61 26.13 -6.41
C ALA A 299 11.34 26.37 -7.24
N HIS A 300 11.37 26.04 -8.54
CA HIS A 300 10.27 26.32 -9.47
C HIS A 300 9.86 25.07 -10.29
N ILE A 301 10.02 23.88 -9.71
CA ILE A 301 9.33 22.70 -10.24
C ILE A 301 7.83 22.92 -10.01
N ASN A 302 7.06 23.11 -11.09
CA ASN A 302 5.61 23.03 -11.03
C ASN A 302 5.25 21.61 -10.53
N PRO A 303 4.63 21.45 -9.36
CA PRO A 303 4.23 20.13 -8.89
C PRO A 303 3.19 19.55 -9.86
N MET A 304 3.18 18.23 -10.04
CA MET A 304 2.15 17.53 -10.81
C MET A 304 0.77 17.93 -10.30
N SER A 305 0.06 18.71 -11.11
CA SER A 305 -1.14 19.44 -10.71
C SER A 305 -2.25 19.10 -11.69
N TYR A 306 -3.35 18.60 -11.17
CA TYR A 306 -4.46 18.07 -11.97
C TYR A 306 -5.78 18.69 -11.52
N SER A 307 -6.78 18.68 -12.39
CA SER A 307 -8.14 19.11 -12.10
C SER A 307 -9.18 18.25 -12.80
N GLU A 308 -10.40 18.23 -12.26
CA GLU A 308 -11.53 17.54 -12.85
C GLU A 308 -12.05 18.36 -14.04
N VAL A 309 -12.35 17.71 -15.17
CA VAL A 309 -12.98 18.41 -16.29
C VAL A 309 -14.44 18.69 -15.92
N PRO A 310 -14.92 19.95 -15.89
CA PRO A 310 -16.22 20.28 -15.33
C PRO A 310 -17.38 19.48 -15.95
N GLY A 311 -18.01 18.63 -15.14
CA GLY A 311 -19.14 17.77 -15.55
C GLY A 311 -18.80 16.29 -15.80
N TYR A 312 -17.52 15.88 -15.68
CA TYR A 312 -17.08 14.50 -15.92
C TYR A 312 -16.29 13.91 -14.75
N ASP A 313 -16.31 12.59 -14.61
CA ASP A 313 -15.58 11.86 -13.57
C ASP A 313 -14.11 11.59 -13.94
N ARG A 314 -13.22 11.40 -12.95
CA ARG A 314 -11.79 11.07 -13.17
C ARG A 314 -11.57 9.75 -13.92
N THR A 315 -12.55 8.84 -13.91
CA THR A 315 -12.56 7.60 -14.72
C THR A 315 -13.03 7.82 -16.17
N GLU A 316 -13.47 9.03 -16.52
CA GLU A 316 -13.70 9.50 -17.89
C GLU A 316 -12.52 10.33 -18.39
N CYS A 317 -12.15 11.42 -17.69
CA CYS A 317 -10.99 12.24 -18.05
C CYS A 317 -10.49 13.14 -16.90
N VAL A 318 -9.26 13.65 -17.05
CA VAL A 318 -8.56 14.50 -16.10
C VAL A 318 -7.84 15.61 -16.87
N LYS A 319 -7.89 16.86 -16.39
CA LYS A 319 -7.05 17.95 -16.92
C LYS A 319 -5.73 18.01 -16.16
N ASP A 320 -4.63 18.09 -16.89
CA ASP A 320 -3.32 18.49 -16.40
C ASP A 320 -3.25 20.03 -16.39
N ASN A 321 -2.92 20.61 -15.24
CA ASN A 321 -2.85 22.06 -15.04
C ASN A 321 -1.48 22.64 -15.44
N VAL A 322 -0.46 21.80 -15.62
CA VAL A 322 0.91 22.19 -15.97
C VAL A 322 1.07 22.24 -17.49
N THR A 323 0.65 21.19 -18.20
CA THR A 323 0.68 21.14 -19.68
C THR A 323 -0.60 21.67 -20.33
N GLY A 324 -1.69 21.76 -19.57
CA GLY A 324 -3.03 22.07 -20.08
C GLY A 324 -3.74 20.89 -20.76
N LEU A 325 -3.04 19.77 -21.00
CA LEU A 325 -3.57 18.58 -21.69
C LEU A 325 -4.75 17.97 -20.93
N ILE A 326 -5.62 17.26 -21.66
CA ILE A 326 -6.68 16.47 -21.05
C ILE A 326 -6.43 15.00 -21.37
N TRP A 327 -6.41 14.20 -20.32
CA TRP A 327 -6.03 12.80 -20.30
C TRP A 327 -7.24 11.89 -20.12
N GLU A 328 -7.22 10.74 -20.77
CA GLU A 328 -8.24 9.71 -20.62
C GLU A 328 -8.22 9.14 -19.19
N GLY A 329 -9.39 8.97 -18.58
CA GLY A 329 -9.60 8.14 -17.40
C GLY A 329 -9.85 6.67 -17.76
N LYS A 330 -9.67 5.74 -16.82
CA LYS A 330 -9.98 4.30 -17.03
C LYS A 330 -10.98 3.80 -16.00
N VAL A 331 -11.75 2.77 -16.34
CA VAL A 331 -12.78 2.19 -15.46
C VAL A 331 -12.43 0.76 -15.03
N ASN A 332 -12.94 0.34 -13.88
CA ASN A 332 -13.02 -1.07 -13.49
C ASN A 332 -14.47 -1.58 -13.53
N ILE A 333 -15.01 -1.69 -14.74
CA ILE A 333 -16.33 -2.26 -15.02
C ILE A 333 -16.13 -3.44 -15.98
N PRO A 334 -16.34 -4.71 -15.55
CA PRO A 334 -16.16 -5.88 -16.41
C PRO A 334 -16.94 -5.79 -17.71
N GLY A 335 -16.29 -6.11 -18.84
CA GLY A 335 -16.89 -6.03 -20.18
C GLY A 335 -17.01 -4.61 -20.76
N HIS A 336 -16.62 -3.57 -20.03
CA HIS A 336 -16.58 -2.21 -20.58
C HIS A 336 -15.37 -2.03 -21.51
N LEU A 337 -15.56 -1.39 -22.66
CA LEU A 337 -14.50 -1.27 -23.68
C LEU A 337 -13.31 -0.39 -23.25
N ARG A 338 -13.49 0.51 -22.25
CA ARG A 338 -12.38 1.24 -21.59
C ARG A 338 -11.92 0.59 -20.27
N HIS A 339 -12.12 -0.72 -20.09
CA HIS A 339 -11.65 -1.44 -18.89
C HIS A 339 -10.12 -1.42 -18.81
N PHE A 340 -9.61 -1.26 -17.59
CA PHE A 340 -8.20 -0.96 -17.36
C PHE A 340 -7.23 -2.12 -17.64
N GLU A 341 -7.70 -3.37 -17.65
CA GLU A 341 -6.87 -4.56 -17.92
C GLU A 341 -6.77 -4.88 -19.42
N LEU A 342 -7.46 -4.12 -20.28
CA LEU A 342 -7.34 -4.28 -21.73
C LEU A 342 -5.94 -3.89 -22.23
N ARG A 343 -5.55 -4.53 -23.33
CA ARG A 343 -4.23 -4.43 -23.96
C ARG A 343 -4.40 -4.35 -25.46
N TYR A 344 -3.54 -3.58 -26.12
CA TYR A 344 -3.65 -3.27 -27.53
C TYR A 344 -2.29 -3.36 -28.23
N THR A 345 -2.28 -3.80 -29.49
CA THR A 345 -1.14 -3.60 -30.39
C THR A 345 -1.03 -2.14 -30.81
N ASN A 346 0.10 -1.75 -31.38
CA ASN A 346 0.37 -0.40 -31.89
C ASN A 346 0.70 -0.41 -33.39
N GLN A 347 0.15 -1.36 -34.15
CA GLN A 347 0.42 -1.54 -35.58
C GLN A 347 -0.19 -0.42 -36.44
N GLY A 348 -1.31 0.18 -36.01
CA GLY A 348 -2.00 1.22 -36.77
C GLY A 348 -2.78 0.69 -37.98
N ASP A 349 -3.07 -0.62 -38.01
CA ASP A 349 -3.67 -1.35 -39.12
C ASP A 349 -5.22 -1.37 -39.11
N GLY A 350 -5.85 -0.81 -38.07
CA GLY A 350 -7.30 -0.86 -37.86
C GLY A 350 -7.84 -2.23 -37.46
N SER A 351 -6.99 -3.18 -37.07
CA SER A 351 -7.41 -4.52 -36.66
C SER A 351 -8.05 -4.53 -35.26
N ALA A 352 -8.92 -5.51 -35.01
CA ALA A 352 -9.59 -5.66 -33.72
C ALA A 352 -8.57 -6.09 -32.64
N GLY A 353 -8.33 -5.21 -31.66
CA GLY A 353 -7.25 -5.37 -30.68
C GLY A 353 -6.05 -4.43 -30.94
N ASP A 354 -6.07 -3.63 -32.01
CA ASP A 354 -5.11 -2.55 -32.20
C ASP A 354 -5.58 -1.23 -31.57
N VAL A 355 -4.64 -0.41 -31.13
CA VAL A 355 -4.92 0.91 -30.54
C VAL A 355 -5.59 1.87 -31.54
N SER A 356 -5.38 1.68 -32.85
CA SER A 356 -6.08 2.46 -33.87
C SER A 356 -7.59 2.20 -33.90
N GLU A 357 -8.03 0.94 -33.73
CA GLU A 357 -9.45 0.59 -33.58
C GLU A 357 -10.01 1.21 -32.30
N TYR A 358 -9.28 1.07 -31.19
CA TYR A 358 -9.66 1.63 -29.89
C TYR A 358 -9.91 3.14 -29.94
N ILE A 359 -8.94 3.89 -30.49
CA ILE A 359 -9.04 5.35 -30.63
C ILE A 359 -10.29 5.73 -31.42
N GLN A 360 -10.50 5.11 -32.59
CA GLN A 360 -11.56 5.53 -33.50
C GLN A 360 -12.94 5.07 -33.03
N HIS A 361 -13.12 3.79 -32.70
CA HIS A 361 -14.43 3.18 -32.52
C HIS A 361 -14.88 3.08 -31.05
N VAL A 362 -13.95 3.03 -30.09
CA VAL A 362 -14.28 3.01 -28.66
C VAL A 362 -14.29 4.41 -28.04
N VAL A 363 -13.32 5.27 -28.37
CA VAL A 363 -13.17 6.57 -27.71
C VAL A 363 -13.76 7.72 -28.54
N ASN A 364 -13.24 7.96 -29.75
CA ASN A 364 -13.67 9.10 -30.58
C ASN A 364 -15.10 8.94 -31.11
N ALA A 365 -15.52 7.76 -31.55
CA ALA A 365 -16.91 7.49 -31.94
C ALA A 365 -17.93 7.55 -30.77
N LYS A 366 -17.46 7.62 -29.51
CA LYS A 366 -18.33 7.76 -28.32
C LYS A 366 -18.30 9.15 -27.70
N GLY A 367 -17.35 10.01 -28.08
CA GLY A 367 -17.26 11.37 -27.54
C GLY A 367 -16.88 11.39 -26.06
N LEU A 368 -15.81 10.68 -25.67
CA LEU A 368 -15.37 10.64 -24.27
C LEU A 368 -15.12 12.07 -23.73
N CYS A 369 -15.77 12.42 -22.62
CA CYS A 369 -15.84 13.80 -22.09
C CYS A 369 -16.34 14.86 -23.09
N GLY A 370 -17.19 14.49 -24.04
CA GLY A 370 -17.66 15.37 -25.12
C GLY A 370 -16.61 15.64 -26.20
N PHE A 371 -15.52 14.85 -26.24
CA PHE A 371 -14.38 15.06 -27.11
C PHE A 371 -14.15 13.90 -28.09
N HIS A 372 -13.77 14.23 -29.32
CA HIS A 372 -13.69 13.31 -30.47
C HIS A 372 -12.30 13.34 -31.15
N ASP A 373 -11.34 14.00 -30.51
CA ASP A 373 -9.98 14.31 -30.96
C ASP A 373 -8.93 13.72 -30.00
N TRP A 374 -9.24 12.56 -29.42
CA TRP A 374 -8.31 11.76 -28.63
C TRP A 374 -7.30 11.03 -29.52
N ARG A 375 -6.05 10.94 -29.06
CA ARG A 375 -4.93 10.24 -29.71
C ARG A 375 -4.05 9.53 -28.68
N LEU A 376 -3.10 8.72 -29.15
CA LEU A 376 -1.97 8.34 -28.29
C LEU A 376 -1.13 9.60 -27.93
N PRO A 377 -0.59 9.65 -26.70
CA PRO A 377 0.39 10.65 -26.29
C PRO A 377 1.75 10.40 -26.94
N THR A 378 2.57 11.44 -27.08
CA THR A 378 4.01 11.27 -27.34
C THR A 378 4.70 10.62 -26.14
N ALA A 379 5.93 10.15 -26.32
CA ALA A 379 6.75 9.65 -25.22
C ALA A 379 6.96 10.74 -24.17
N GLU A 380 7.26 11.98 -24.59
CA GLU A 380 7.41 13.14 -23.70
C GLU A 380 6.13 13.45 -22.91
N GLU A 381 4.96 13.45 -23.56
CA GLU A 381 3.68 13.72 -22.89
C GLU A 381 3.34 12.66 -21.84
N LEU A 382 3.52 11.36 -22.17
CA LEU A 382 3.19 10.28 -21.24
C LEU A 382 4.24 10.11 -20.14
N HIS A 383 5.51 10.42 -20.44
CA HIS A 383 6.59 10.53 -19.46
C HIS A 383 6.34 11.64 -18.45
N GLY A 384 5.70 12.74 -18.86
CA GLY A 384 5.26 13.83 -17.97
C GLY A 384 4.30 13.41 -16.84
N LEU A 385 3.67 12.23 -16.93
CA LEU A 385 2.85 11.65 -15.85
C LEU A 385 3.65 10.77 -14.86
N VAL A 386 4.94 10.53 -15.11
CA VAL A 386 5.76 9.59 -14.31
C VAL A 386 6.15 10.21 -12.97
N ASP A 387 5.62 9.61 -11.91
CA ASP A 387 5.76 10.10 -10.54
C ASP A 387 6.95 9.44 -9.83
N TYR A 388 8.15 9.97 -10.08
CA TYR A 388 9.41 9.49 -9.48
C TYR A 388 9.55 9.73 -7.96
N SER A 389 8.54 10.31 -7.28
CA SER A 389 8.48 10.26 -5.80
C SER A 389 8.02 8.90 -5.29
N LYS A 390 7.43 8.06 -6.16
CA LYS A 390 6.91 6.75 -5.82
C LYS A 390 8.06 5.73 -5.75
N SER A 391 8.00 4.84 -4.77
CA SER A 391 8.95 3.74 -4.66
C SER A 391 8.60 2.61 -5.65
N ARG A 392 9.61 1.86 -6.10
CA ARG A 392 9.59 0.72 -7.06
C ARG A 392 8.61 -0.45 -6.81
N TRP A 393 7.69 -0.29 -5.87
CA TRP A 393 6.62 -1.25 -5.54
C TRP A 393 5.22 -0.63 -5.70
N LYS A 394 5.15 0.66 -6.03
CA LYS A 394 3.95 1.40 -6.40
C LYS A 394 3.95 1.59 -7.91
N VAL A 395 2.79 1.95 -8.48
CA VAL A 395 2.75 2.49 -9.84
C VAL A 395 3.30 3.91 -9.82
N HIS A 396 4.15 4.27 -10.78
CA HIS A 396 4.82 5.58 -10.84
C HIS A 396 3.92 6.61 -11.52
N ILE A 397 2.73 6.83 -10.96
CA ILE A 397 1.76 7.86 -11.39
C ILE A 397 0.88 8.26 -10.19
N ASN A 398 0.34 9.47 -10.19
CA ASN A 398 -0.62 9.89 -9.18
C ASN A 398 -1.98 9.17 -9.36
N ARG A 399 -2.18 8.07 -8.60
CA ARG A 399 -3.41 7.25 -8.64
C ARG A 399 -4.68 7.94 -8.14
N GLU A 400 -4.59 9.06 -7.42
CA GLU A 400 -5.77 9.81 -6.97
C GLU A 400 -6.43 10.55 -8.14
N TRP A 401 -5.61 10.97 -9.10
CA TRP A 401 -6.04 11.60 -10.33
C TRP A 401 -6.20 10.58 -11.46
N PHE A 402 -5.29 9.63 -11.57
CA PHE A 402 -5.36 8.53 -12.55
C PHE A 402 -5.74 7.21 -11.88
N PRO A 403 -7.03 7.01 -11.56
CA PRO A 403 -7.48 5.72 -11.05
C PRO A 403 -7.25 4.63 -12.11
N HIS A 404 -7.15 3.40 -11.62
CA HIS A 404 -6.98 2.19 -12.43
C HIS A 404 -5.74 2.12 -13.35
N THR A 405 -4.70 2.96 -13.19
CA THR A 405 -3.40 2.68 -13.83
C THR A 405 -2.74 1.42 -13.23
N GLN A 406 -2.08 0.62 -14.07
CA GLN A 406 -1.33 -0.58 -13.69
C GLN A 406 0.18 -0.32 -13.69
N ARG A 407 0.94 -1.14 -12.95
CA ARG A 407 2.42 -1.21 -13.00
C ARG A 407 2.81 -2.01 -14.25
N GLU A 408 2.74 -1.35 -15.40
CA GLU A 408 2.78 -1.96 -16.73
C GLU A 408 3.36 -0.99 -17.76
N ARG A 409 3.69 -1.52 -18.93
CA ARG A 409 4.04 -0.77 -20.15
C ARG A 409 2.79 -0.13 -20.77
N TYR A 410 2.91 1.14 -21.20
CA TYR A 410 1.88 1.89 -21.90
C TYR A 410 2.40 2.45 -23.23
N TRP A 411 1.68 2.23 -24.33
CA TRP A 411 2.09 2.70 -25.65
C TRP A 411 2.06 4.23 -25.80
N THR A 412 2.94 4.73 -26.68
CA THR A 412 2.99 6.12 -27.15
C THR A 412 2.75 6.18 -28.67
N SER A 413 2.58 7.36 -29.23
CA SER A 413 2.51 7.59 -30.68
C SER A 413 3.84 7.37 -31.39
N ASP A 414 4.95 7.38 -30.65
CA ASP A 414 6.26 7.70 -31.23
C ASP A 414 6.94 6.42 -31.72
N ALA A 415 7.30 6.41 -33.00
CA ALA A 415 8.03 5.31 -33.61
C ALA A 415 9.53 5.46 -33.30
N GLN A 416 10.23 4.34 -33.07
CA GLN A 416 11.68 4.39 -32.84
C GLN A 416 12.45 4.55 -34.17
N SER A 417 13.56 5.28 -34.13
CA SER A 417 14.18 5.88 -35.33
C SER A 417 14.96 4.91 -36.23
N ARG A 418 15.22 3.68 -35.80
CA ARG A 418 15.92 2.63 -36.58
C ARG A 418 14.96 1.65 -37.25
N ASP A 419 13.83 1.35 -36.61
CA ASP A 419 12.74 0.55 -37.20
C ASP A 419 11.36 1.15 -36.89
N PRO A 420 11.03 2.32 -37.49
CA PRO A 420 9.75 2.99 -37.21
C PRO A 420 8.54 2.21 -37.73
N SER A 421 8.77 1.20 -38.57
CA SER A 421 7.76 0.25 -39.05
C SER A 421 7.34 -0.76 -37.99
N ASN A 422 8.30 -1.32 -37.24
CA ASN A 422 8.05 -2.48 -36.38
C ASN A 422 8.16 -2.20 -34.88
N THR A 423 8.80 -1.11 -34.43
CA THR A 423 8.87 -0.75 -33.00
C THR A 423 8.32 0.65 -32.68
N ALA A 424 7.92 0.84 -31.43
CA ALA A 424 7.39 2.09 -30.88
C ALA A 424 7.86 2.27 -29.44
N TRP A 425 7.93 3.53 -28.99
CA TRP A 425 8.25 3.85 -27.61
C TRP A 425 7.08 3.52 -26.68
N TYR A 426 7.41 3.05 -25.49
CA TYR A 426 6.49 2.84 -24.39
C TYR A 426 7.00 3.52 -23.11
N ILE A 427 6.09 3.86 -22.21
CA ILE A 427 6.40 4.31 -20.84
C ILE A 427 6.05 3.19 -19.89
N ASN A 428 6.96 2.80 -19.01
CA ASN A 428 6.72 1.77 -18.00
C ASN A 428 6.35 2.41 -16.65
N PHE A 429 5.12 2.23 -16.18
CA PHE A 429 4.72 2.72 -14.85
C PHE A 429 5.07 1.77 -13.70
N ASP A 430 5.87 0.71 -13.95
CA ASP A 430 6.47 -0.13 -12.89
C ASP A 430 7.67 0.55 -12.20
N ASP A 431 8.52 1.20 -13.00
CA ASP A 431 9.83 1.76 -12.64
C ASP A 431 10.04 3.21 -13.16
N GLY A 432 9.21 3.66 -14.10
CA GLY A 432 9.32 4.97 -14.74
C GLY A 432 10.22 5.00 -15.98
N ASP A 433 10.50 3.85 -16.61
CA ASP A 433 11.41 3.77 -17.76
C ASP A 433 10.77 4.19 -19.10
N VAL A 434 11.62 4.53 -20.09
CA VAL A 434 11.28 5.00 -21.44
C VAL A 434 12.11 4.24 -22.47
N ASP A 435 11.50 3.28 -23.14
CA ASP A 435 12.17 2.26 -23.97
C ASP A 435 11.30 1.89 -25.19
N ASP A 436 11.83 1.13 -26.15
CA ASP A 436 11.10 0.72 -27.36
C ASP A 436 10.94 -0.79 -27.51
N ASP A 437 9.78 -1.22 -28.01
CA ASP A 437 9.48 -2.64 -28.22
C ASP A 437 8.58 -2.84 -29.47
N SER A 438 8.39 -4.09 -29.88
CA SER A 438 7.60 -4.43 -31.08
C SER A 438 6.15 -3.98 -30.97
N ARG A 439 5.69 -3.27 -32.00
CA ARG A 439 4.30 -2.82 -32.19
C ARG A 439 3.28 -3.97 -32.21
N SER A 440 3.75 -5.21 -32.40
CA SER A 440 2.95 -6.45 -32.34
C SER A 440 2.64 -6.94 -30.92
N PHE A 441 3.32 -6.42 -29.88
CA PHE A 441 2.99 -6.76 -28.49
C PHE A 441 1.80 -5.95 -27.98
N SER A 442 1.07 -6.52 -27.02
CA SER A 442 -0.17 -5.94 -26.50
C SER A 442 0.07 -5.26 -25.15
N TYR A 443 0.17 -3.93 -25.14
CA TYR A 443 0.38 -3.12 -23.93
C TYR A 443 -0.82 -2.25 -23.58
N ALA A 444 -0.79 -1.65 -22.39
CA ALA A 444 -1.86 -0.76 -21.97
C ALA A 444 -1.81 0.56 -22.76
N VAL A 445 -2.90 1.32 -22.73
CA VAL A 445 -2.99 2.61 -23.42
C VAL A 445 -3.69 3.63 -22.52
N ARG A 446 -3.25 4.88 -22.55
CA ARG A 446 -3.97 6.03 -21.96
C ARG A 446 -3.91 7.16 -22.97
N LEU A 447 -5.05 7.51 -23.55
CA LEU A 447 -5.13 8.52 -24.59
C LEU A 447 -5.02 9.94 -24.00
N VAL A 448 -4.63 10.88 -24.85
CA VAL A 448 -4.53 12.31 -24.55
C VAL A 448 -5.21 13.13 -25.65
N ARG A 449 -5.60 14.36 -25.32
CA ARG A 449 -6.00 15.40 -26.26
C ARG A 449 -5.39 16.75 -25.84
N SER A 450 -5.22 17.64 -26.81
CA SER A 450 -4.80 19.02 -26.53
C SER A 450 -5.80 19.74 -25.62
N GLY A 451 -5.29 20.60 -24.74
CA GLY A 451 -6.12 21.42 -23.86
C GLY A 451 -7.02 22.44 -24.57
N ARG A 452 -7.97 22.97 -23.81
CA ARG A 452 -8.69 24.23 -24.03
C ARG A 452 -8.84 24.96 -22.69
#